data_AF-A0A2N3GX06-F1
#
_entry.id   AF-A0A2N3GX06-F1
#
_cell.length_a   1.000
_cell.length_b   1.000
_cell.length_c   1.000
_cell.angle_alpha   90.00
_cell.angle_beta   90.00
_cell.angle_gamma   90.00
#
_symmetry.space_group_name_H-M   'P 1'
#
loop_
_entity.id
_entity.type
_entity.pdbx_description
1 polymer ?
#
loop_
_entity_poly.entity_id
_entity_poly.type
_entity_poly.pdbx_seq_one_letter_code
_entity_poly.pdbx_strand_id
1 'polypeptide(L)'
;MLRPEGMSKKARLIAAAVAVGALLVGAALLSARTGDTGPAGNGDGLPGTEPSATASAPSAESSGSVIGTSTVIGKDRTQQSVAASKTADAVKLAVDGSELTTVTQPPAKTLSMLSTDTASAGSTYRVTFSVYGFGPNTGSVKTAVILVSKSVVEGEPAKPFDFNGRNVLVRLDPSAAGALTRGGTYSGIITLRQSGDTLVPWLGDVGSGL
;
A
#
# COMPACT_ATOMS: atom_id res chain seq x y z
N MET A 1 -70.02 10.65 -5.45
CA MET A 1 -68.88 11.37 -4.81
C MET A 1 -67.78 10.37 -4.53
N LEU A 2 -66.78 10.26 -5.42
CA LEU A 2 -65.50 9.64 -5.13
C LEU A 2 -64.42 10.61 -5.62
N ARG A 3 -63.62 11.15 -4.71
CA ARG A 3 -62.47 11.99 -5.01
C ARG A 3 -61.26 11.08 -5.26
N PRO A 4 -60.59 11.12 -6.42
CA PRO A 4 -59.25 10.58 -6.54
C PRO A 4 -58.25 11.60 -5.98
N GLU A 5 -57.69 11.27 -4.81
CA GLU A 5 -56.55 11.97 -4.24
C GLU A 5 -55.27 11.70 -5.05
N GLY A 6 -54.65 12.76 -5.56
CA GLY A 6 -53.26 13.05 -5.28
C GLY A 6 -52.20 12.05 -5.73
N MET A 7 -52.16 11.66 -7.00
CA MET A 7 -50.91 11.13 -7.58
C MET A 7 -49.91 12.28 -7.75
N SER A 8 -48.95 12.33 -6.82
CA SER A 8 -47.88 13.32 -6.75
C SER A 8 -47.04 13.37 -8.03
N LYS A 9 -46.89 14.59 -8.56
CA LYS A 9 -46.13 14.98 -9.74
C LYS A 9 -44.62 14.79 -9.54
N LYS A 10 -44.07 13.59 -9.67
CA LYS A 10 -42.61 13.40 -9.82
C LYS A 10 -42.22 12.26 -10.78
N ALA A 11 -43.04 12.01 -11.79
CA ALA A 11 -42.66 11.21 -12.93
C ALA A 11 -43.02 11.97 -14.20
N ARG A 12 -42.02 12.57 -14.85
CA ARG A 12 -41.96 12.93 -16.28
C ARG A 12 -40.71 13.78 -16.56
N LEU A 13 -39.74 13.20 -17.28
CA LEU A 13 -39.23 13.66 -18.60
C LEU A 13 -37.81 14.26 -18.41
N ILE A 14 -36.82 14.17 -19.29
CA ILE A 14 -36.63 13.55 -20.61
C ILE A 14 -35.11 13.45 -20.83
N ALA A 15 -34.76 12.55 -21.74
CA ALA A 15 -33.51 12.31 -22.45
C ALA A 15 -32.59 13.48 -22.84
N ALA A 16 -31.36 13.04 -23.16
CA ALA A 16 -30.48 13.50 -24.24
C ALA A 16 -29.68 14.81 -24.06
N ALA A 17 -28.37 14.63 -23.87
CA ALA A 17 -27.36 15.44 -24.56
C ALA A 17 -26.10 14.58 -24.79
N VAL A 18 -26.02 13.98 -25.98
CA VAL A 18 -24.75 13.52 -26.57
C VAL A 18 -24.08 14.77 -27.13
N ALA A 19 -22.91 15.13 -26.61
CA ALA A 19 -22.06 16.16 -27.20
C ALA A 19 -20.70 15.57 -27.52
N VAL A 20 -20.51 15.36 -28.82
CA VAL A 20 -19.25 15.11 -29.52
C VAL A 20 -18.32 16.31 -29.32
N GLY A 21 -17.04 16.05 -29.04
CA GLY A 21 -16.01 17.07 -28.93
C GLY A 21 -14.62 16.51 -29.15
N ALA A 22 -14.37 16.01 -30.37
CA ALA A 22 -13.03 15.73 -30.88
C ALA A 22 -12.52 16.96 -31.63
N LEU A 23 -11.46 17.62 -31.13
CA LEU A 23 -10.40 18.25 -31.92
C LEU A 23 -9.35 18.87 -30.99
N LEU A 24 -8.09 18.44 -31.06
CA LEU A 24 -7.02 19.29 -31.57
C LEU A 24 -5.76 18.46 -31.84
N VAL A 25 -5.51 18.38 -33.15
CA VAL A 25 -4.28 18.01 -33.83
C VAL A 25 -3.19 19.01 -33.48
N GLY A 26 -1.96 18.54 -33.21
CA GLY A 26 -0.81 19.44 -33.17
C GLY A 26 0.48 18.84 -32.61
N ALA A 27 1.14 17.98 -33.38
CA ALA A 27 2.62 17.91 -33.46
C ALA A 27 3.04 16.88 -34.52
N ALA A 28 3.01 17.29 -35.78
CA ALA A 28 3.87 16.69 -36.79
C ALA A 28 5.20 17.46 -36.76
N LEU A 29 6.31 16.77 -36.51
CA LEU A 29 7.57 17.08 -37.19
C LEU A 29 8.37 15.78 -37.36
N LEU A 30 8.28 15.34 -38.60
CA LEU A 30 9.06 14.39 -39.35
C LEU A 30 10.57 14.57 -39.15
N SER A 31 11.28 13.49 -38.87
CA SER A 31 12.66 13.29 -39.34
C SER A 31 12.90 11.80 -39.53
N ALA A 32 12.71 11.35 -40.77
CA ALA A 32 13.29 10.12 -41.28
C ALA A 32 14.65 10.46 -41.87
N ARG A 33 15.71 9.71 -41.53
CA ARG A 33 16.68 9.30 -42.55
C ARG A 33 17.52 8.10 -42.10
N THR A 34 17.42 7.10 -42.95
CA THR A 34 18.16 5.86 -43.12
C THR A 34 19.67 6.05 -43.29
N GLY A 35 20.42 5.09 -42.75
CA GLY A 35 21.80 4.73 -43.13
C GLY A 35 22.12 3.46 -42.34
N ASP A 36 21.83 2.26 -42.85
CA ASP A 36 22.49 1.58 -43.97
C ASP A 36 24.02 1.68 -43.92
N THR A 37 24.63 0.69 -43.26
CA THR A 37 25.98 0.20 -43.57
C THR A 37 25.98 -1.31 -43.31
N GLY A 38 25.84 -2.10 -44.39
CA GLY A 38 26.33 -3.48 -44.44
C GLY A 38 27.82 -3.54 -44.85
N PRO A 39 28.35 -4.71 -45.22
CA PRO A 39 29.04 -5.61 -44.29
C PRO A 39 30.48 -6.01 -44.74
N ALA A 40 31.09 -6.94 -43.99
CA ALA A 40 32.19 -7.85 -44.33
C ALA A 40 33.59 -7.55 -43.75
N GLY A 41 34.16 -8.60 -43.12
CA GLY A 41 35.55 -8.66 -42.69
C GLY A 41 35.83 -9.90 -41.83
N ASN A 42 35.93 -11.07 -42.47
CA ASN A 42 36.51 -12.28 -41.87
C ASN A 42 38.04 -12.12 -41.75
N GLY A 43 38.63 -12.65 -40.69
CA GLY A 43 40.09 -12.75 -40.56
C GLY A 43 40.52 -13.51 -39.31
N ASP A 44 40.98 -14.73 -39.52
CA ASP A 44 41.47 -15.74 -38.59
C ASP A 44 42.57 -15.30 -37.60
N GLY A 45 42.56 -15.92 -36.40
CA GLY A 45 43.66 -15.83 -35.42
C GLY A 45 43.41 -16.63 -34.13
N LEU A 46 43.64 -17.95 -34.18
CA LEU A 46 43.78 -18.90 -33.04
C LEU A 46 45.09 -18.65 -32.23
N PRO A 47 45.43 -19.39 -31.14
CA PRO A 47 44.65 -20.03 -30.06
C PRO A 47 45.25 -19.78 -28.64
N GLY A 48 44.58 -20.26 -27.58
CA GLY A 48 45.15 -20.48 -26.23
C GLY A 48 44.47 -19.64 -25.14
N THR A 49 44.12 -20.11 -23.95
CA THR A 49 44.46 -21.33 -23.20
C THR A 49 43.38 -21.49 -22.12
N GLU A 50 42.60 -22.57 -22.12
CA GLU A 50 42.07 -23.14 -20.85
C GLU A 50 43.18 -24.03 -20.24
N PRO A 51 43.19 -24.41 -18.95
CA PRO A 51 42.17 -24.26 -17.90
C PRO A 51 42.73 -23.75 -16.56
N SER A 52 41.88 -23.51 -15.56
CA SER A 52 42.16 -23.90 -14.15
C SER A 52 40.94 -23.68 -13.26
N ALA A 53 40.35 -24.79 -12.84
CA ALA A 53 39.54 -24.86 -11.62
C ALA A 53 40.47 -24.83 -10.40
N THR A 54 40.12 -24.08 -9.36
CA THR A 54 40.51 -24.43 -7.98
C THR A 54 39.43 -23.93 -7.02
N ALA A 55 38.83 -24.87 -6.30
CA ALA A 55 37.94 -24.62 -5.18
C ALA A 55 38.74 -24.09 -3.97
N SER A 56 38.09 -23.32 -3.09
CA SER A 56 38.35 -23.38 -1.65
C SER A 56 37.14 -22.86 -0.86
N ALA A 57 36.76 -23.68 0.11
CA ALA A 57 35.63 -23.56 1.03
C ALA A 57 35.99 -22.68 2.26
N PRO A 58 35.11 -22.54 3.28
CA PRO A 58 35.10 -21.41 4.20
C PRO A 58 36.09 -21.54 5.36
N SER A 59 36.63 -20.40 5.81
CA SER A 59 37.27 -20.29 7.14
C SER A 59 36.26 -19.74 8.14
N ALA A 60 35.70 -20.66 8.93
CA ALA A 60 35.44 -20.45 10.34
C ALA A 60 36.77 -20.56 11.12
N GLU A 61 36.68 -20.46 12.46
CA GLU A 61 37.75 -20.44 13.48
C GLU A 61 38.16 -19.00 13.89
N SER A 62 38.21 -18.65 15.16
CA SER A 62 38.60 -19.42 16.36
C SER A 62 37.95 -18.77 17.60
N SER A 63 37.25 -19.48 18.50
CA SER A 63 37.74 -20.26 19.66
C SER A 63 38.67 -19.45 20.59
N GLY A 64 38.58 -19.44 21.92
CA GLY A 64 37.76 -20.09 22.94
C GLY A 64 37.67 -19.12 24.14
N SER A 65 37.22 -19.44 25.35
CA SER A 65 37.46 -20.66 26.11
C SER A 65 36.46 -20.73 27.27
N VAL A 66 35.98 -21.94 27.49
CA VAL A 66 35.34 -22.46 28.70
C VAL A 66 36.26 -22.35 29.92
N ILE A 67 35.71 -22.05 31.12
CA ILE A 67 35.74 -22.72 32.47
C ILE A 67 34.78 -21.86 33.34
N GLY A 68 33.76 -22.30 34.06
CA GLY A 68 33.71 -23.26 35.16
C GLY A 68 32.75 -22.75 36.26
N THR A 69 31.80 -23.61 36.63
CA THR A 69 31.32 -23.92 38.00
C THR A 69 31.16 -22.82 39.08
N SER A 70 29.90 -22.70 39.55
CA SER A 70 29.42 -22.54 40.93
C SER A 70 29.95 -21.45 41.89
N THR A 71 28.99 -20.61 42.30
CA THR A 71 28.77 -19.92 43.59
C THR A 71 29.95 -19.67 44.53
N VAL A 72 30.30 -18.38 44.73
CA VAL A 72 30.78 -17.84 46.02
C VAL A 72 30.08 -16.51 46.31
N ILE A 73 29.54 -16.44 47.52
CA ILE A 73 28.89 -15.32 48.20
C ILE A 73 29.91 -14.18 48.37
N GLY A 74 29.60 -12.99 47.86
CA GLY A 74 30.39 -11.77 48.06
C GLY A 74 29.51 -10.54 47.86
N LYS A 75 29.38 -9.74 48.91
CA LYS A 75 28.64 -8.47 49.00
C LYS A 75 29.01 -7.51 47.86
N ASP A 76 28.06 -6.61 47.57
CA ASP A 76 28.21 -5.44 46.70
C ASP A 76 28.14 -5.68 45.19
N ARG A 77 26.92 -5.95 44.71
CA ARG A 77 26.38 -5.34 43.49
C ARG A 77 24.87 -5.33 43.63
N THR A 78 24.32 -4.12 43.76
CA THR A 78 22.90 -3.84 43.60
C THR A 78 22.40 -4.53 42.33
N GLN A 79 21.65 -5.61 42.52
CA GLN A 79 20.87 -6.23 41.47
C GLN A 79 19.79 -5.23 41.07
N GLN A 80 20.02 -4.50 39.98
CA GLN A 80 18.92 -3.91 39.23
C GLN A 80 18.40 -4.98 38.25
N SER A 81 17.78 -6.00 38.84
CA SER A 81 16.63 -6.64 38.22
C SER A 81 15.47 -5.66 38.33
N VAL A 82 14.53 -5.70 37.37
CA VAL A 82 13.39 -4.80 37.11
C VAL A 82 13.70 -3.71 36.07
N ALA A 83 12.95 -3.48 35.00
CA ALA A 83 11.67 -4.04 34.59
C ALA A 83 11.39 -3.70 33.12
N ALA A 84 10.43 -4.43 32.57
CA ALA A 84 9.61 -4.13 31.41
C ALA A 84 10.30 -4.25 30.04
N SER A 85 10.04 -5.39 29.38
CA SER A 85 9.58 -5.37 28.00
C SER A 85 8.70 -4.14 27.83
N LYS A 86 9.17 -3.18 27.04
CA LYS A 86 8.42 -2.01 26.60
C LYS A 86 7.08 -2.52 26.04
N THR A 87 6.04 -2.49 26.87
CA THR A 87 4.67 -2.72 26.42
C THR A 87 4.47 -1.71 25.30
N ALA A 88 4.36 -2.19 24.07
CA ALA A 88 4.09 -1.35 22.92
C ALA A 88 2.84 -0.54 23.27
N ASP A 89 2.98 0.78 23.37
CA ASP A 89 1.85 1.68 23.53
C ASP A 89 0.83 1.30 22.45
N ALA A 90 -0.38 0.95 22.87
CA ALA A 90 -1.43 0.62 21.93
C ALA A 90 -1.66 1.84 21.05
N VAL A 91 -1.39 1.70 19.75
CA VAL A 91 -1.54 2.77 18.77
C VAL A 91 -3.01 3.18 18.76
N LYS A 92 -3.30 4.42 19.17
CA LYS A 92 -4.67 4.94 19.26
C LYS A 92 -5.07 5.63 17.97
N LEU A 93 -6.36 5.59 17.66
CA LEU A 93 -6.93 6.40 16.59
C LEU A 93 -6.67 7.88 16.86
N ALA A 94 -6.51 8.65 15.78
CA ALA A 94 -6.40 10.09 15.87
C ALA A 94 -7.70 10.66 16.45
N VAL A 95 -7.55 11.59 17.40
CA VAL A 95 -8.68 12.27 18.03
C VAL A 95 -9.40 13.11 16.98
N ASP A 96 -10.73 13.07 17.01
CA ASP A 96 -11.55 13.82 16.07
C ASP A 96 -11.20 15.31 16.06
N GLY A 97 -11.08 15.89 14.86
CA GLY A 97 -10.69 17.28 14.64
C GLY A 97 -9.21 17.62 14.95
N SER A 98 -8.43 16.71 15.53
CA SER A 98 -6.99 16.93 15.79
C SER A 98 -6.16 16.72 14.53
N GLU A 99 -5.08 17.46 14.33
CA GLU A 99 -4.19 17.26 13.19
C GLU A 99 -3.60 15.84 13.16
N LEU A 100 -3.53 15.25 11.98
CA LEU A 100 -2.93 13.92 11.81
C LEU A 100 -1.42 13.97 11.97
N THR A 101 -0.89 13.01 12.71
CA THR A 101 0.55 12.83 12.91
C THR A 101 1.05 11.56 12.23
N THR A 102 2.36 11.40 12.13
CA THR A 102 2.97 10.19 11.59
C THR A 102 2.92 9.04 12.59
N VAL A 103 2.43 7.90 12.15
CA VAL A 103 2.44 6.62 12.85
C VAL A 103 3.67 5.83 12.42
N THR A 104 4.66 5.75 13.31
CA THR A 104 5.93 5.02 13.06
C THR A 104 5.80 3.52 13.32
N GLN A 105 4.88 3.13 14.19
CA GLN A 105 4.52 1.75 14.46
C GLN A 105 3.02 1.61 14.25
N PRO A 106 2.57 1.03 13.13
CA PRO A 106 1.15 0.74 12.92
C PRO A 106 0.62 -0.23 13.98
N PRO A 107 -0.71 -0.26 14.22
CA PRO A 107 -1.34 -1.29 15.04
C PRO A 107 -0.93 -2.69 14.60
N ALA A 108 -0.95 -3.64 15.54
CA ALA A 108 -0.71 -5.04 15.22
C ALA A 108 -1.70 -5.52 14.13
N LYS A 109 -1.23 -6.44 13.28
CA LYS A 109 -2.03 -7.00 12.17
C LYS A 109 -2.54 -5.96 11.16
N THR A 110 -1.85 -4.82 11.03
CA THR A 110 -2.10 -3.89 9.91
C THR A 110 -1.83 -4.58 8.58
N LEU A 111 -2.86 -4.65 7.73
CA LEU A 111 -2.78 -5.19 6.38
C LEU A 111 -2.14 -4.16 5.45
N SER A 112 -0.96 -4.44 4.92
CA SER A 112 -0.26 -3.57 3.95
C SER A 112 -0.38 -4.05 2.51
N MET A 113 -0.52 -5.36 2.31
CA MET A 113 -0.57 -6.02 1.01
C MET A 113 -1.42 -7.28 1.11
N LEU A 114 -2.01 -7.71 0.00
CA LEU A 114 -2.73 -8.98 -0.13
C LEU A 114 -2.07 -9.85 -1.21
N SER A 115 -2.24 -11.17 -1.10
CA SER A 115 -1.94 -12.07 -2.23
C SER A 115 -3.06 -12.00 -3.27
N THR A 116 -2.70 -12.11 -4.55
CA THR A 116 -3.65 -12.28 -5.67
C THR A 116 -4.48 -13.57 -5.57
N ASP A 117 -4.09 -14.51 -4.70
CA ASP A 117 -4.89 -15.69 -4.38
C ASP A 117 -6.11 -15.36 -3.53
N THR A 118 -6.00 -14.33 -2.69
CA THR A 118 -7.02 -13.96 -1.68
C THR A 118 -8.01 -12.90 -2.15
N ALA A 119 -7.65 -12.15 -3.18
CA ALA A 119 -8.46 -11.04 -3.70
C ALA A 119 -8.14 -10.79 -5.18
N SER A 120 -9.05 -10.15 -5.90
CA SER A 120 -8.85 -9.79 -7.32
C SER A 120 -8.24 -8.41 -7.48
N ALA A 121 -7.28 -8.26 -8.40
CA ALA A 121 -6.79 -6.96 -8.84
C ALA A 121 -7.94 -6.11 -9.41
N GLY A 122 -7.89 -4.80 -9.20
CA GLY A 122 -8.90 -3.85 -9.67
C GLY A 122 -10.19 -3.83 -8.84
N SER A 123 -10.37 -4.73 -7.87
CA SER A 123 -11.54 -4.70 -6.98
C SER A 123 -11.62 -3.39 -6.21
N THR A 124 -12.82 -2.81 -6.15
CA THR A 124 -13.10 -1.56 -5.46
C THR A 124 -14.04 -1.78 -4.28
N TYR A 125 -13.81 -1.03 -3.21
CA TYR A 125 -14.56 -1.16 -1.96
C TYR A 125 -14.89 0.22 -1.41
N ARG A 126 -16.18 0.48 -1.23
CA ARG A 126 -16.64 1.66 -0.51
C ARG A 126 -16.47 1.41 0.99
N VAL A 127 -15.69 2.26 1.64
CA VAL A 127 -15.33 2.08 3.04
C VAL A 127 -15.74 3.27 3.90
N THR A 128 -16.09 2.99 5.15
CA THR A 128 -16.14 3.97 6.24
C THR A 128 -15.02 3.65 7.22
N PHE A 129 -14.17 4.63 7.53
CA PHE A 129 -12.95 4.39 8.29
C PHE A 129 -12.61 5.52 9.25
N SER A 130 -11.85 5.19 10.29
CA SER A 130 -11.16 6.15 11.15
C SER A 130 -9.66 6.07 10.90
N VAL A 131 -8.95 7.16 11.15
CA VAL A 131 -7.51 7.27 10.83
C VAL A 131 -6.69 7.19 12.11
N TYR A 132 -5.61 6.42 12.10
CA TYR A 132 -4.58 6.46 13.16
C TYR A 132 -3.60 7.61 12.90
N GLY A 133 -3.19 7.78 11.65
CA GLY A 133 -2.33 8.86 11.18
C GLY A 133 -1.68 8.52 9.84
N PHE A 134 -0.69 9.32 9.45
CA PHE A 134 0.10 9.05 8.25
C PHE A 134 1.06 7.88 8.49
N GLY A 135 1.10 6.93 7.56
CA GLY A 135 2.02 5.81 7.63
C GLY A 135 3.43 6.20 7.14
N PRO A 136 4.37 5.23 7.11
CA PRO A 136 5.66 5.43 6.47
C PRO A 136 5.49 5.69 4.97
N ASN A 137 6.12 6.75 4.46
CA ASN A 137 6.14 7.06 3.03
C ASN A 137 6.85 5.94 2.26
N THR A 138 6.31 5.60 1.08
CA THR A 138 6.94 4.63 0.18
C THR A 138 7.41 5.37 -1.07
N GLY A 139 8.68 5.78 -1.09
CA GLY A 139 9.19 6.73 -2.09
C GLY A 139 8.43 8.05 -2.00
N SER A 140 7.89 8.51 -3.13
CA SER A 140 7.10 9.75 -3.20
C SER A 140 5.61 9.58 -2.85
N VAL A 141 5.17 8.35 -2.55
CA VAL A 141 3.76 8.06 -2.28
C VAL A 141 3.46 8.19 -0.78
N LYS A 142 2.49 9.06 -0.45
CA LYS A 142 1.97 9.20 0.91
C LYS A 142 1.14 7.98 1.30
N THR A 143 1.23 7.57 2.56
CA THR A 143 0.44 6.46 3.09
C THR A 143 -0.33 6.89 4.34
N ALA A 144 -1.39 6.16 4.66
CA ALA A 144 -2.14 6.34 5.89
C ALA A 144 -2.44 4.99 6.53
N VAL A 145 -2.52 4.96 7.85
CA VAL A 145 -2.96 3.80 8.62
C VAL A 145 -4.39 4.06 9.06
N ILE A 146 -5.31 3.20 8.64
CA ILE A 146 -6.75 3.36 8.88
C ILE A 146 -7.34 2.13 9.56
N LEU A 147 -8.41 2.32 10.35
CA LEU A 147 -9.30 1.27 10.80
C LEU A 147 -10.57 1.33 9.96
N VAL A 148 -10.82 0.28 9.18
CA VAL A 148 -12.05 0.16 8.38
C VAL A 148 -13.17 -0.35 9.27
N SER A 149 -14.17 0.49 9.53
CA SER A 149 -15.35 0.14 10.33
C SER A 149 -16.44 -0.55 9.48
N LYS A 150 -16.55 -0.13 8.21
CA LYS A 150 -17.50 -0.68 7.24
C LYS A 150 -16.83 -0.78 5.88
N SER A 151 -17.08 -1.88 5.17
CA SER A 151 -16.66 -2.11 3.79
C SER A 151 -17.78 -2.76 2.99
N VAL A 152 -18.05 -2.20 1.81
CA VAL A 152 -19.00 -2.74 0.83
C VAL A 152 -18.25 -2.88 -0.48
N VAL A 153 -18.20 -4.09 -1.02
CA VAL A 153 -17.62 -4.35 -2.35
C VAL A 153 -18.46 -3.65 -3.41
N GLU A 154 -17.79 -3.03 -4.38
CA GLU A 154 -18.44 -2.45 -5.54
C GLU A 154 -18.25 -3.36 -6.76
N GLY A 155 -19.34 -3.57 -7.51
CA GLY A 155 -19.36 -4.53 -8.60
C GLY A 155 -19.29 -5.99 -8.13
N GLU A 156 -18.76 -6.86 -8.99
CA GLU A 156 -18.71 -8.31 -8.77
C GLU A 156 -17.29 -8.85 -9.04
N PRO A 157 -16.31 -8.59 -8.16
CA PRO A 157 -14.98 -9.16 -8.32
C PRO A 157 -15.03 -10.68 -8.12
N ALA A 158 -14.19 -11.41 -8.85
CA ALA A 158 -14.11 -12.86 -8.76
C ALA A 158 -13.73 -13.36 -7.36
N LYS A 159 -12.90 -12.59 -6.63
CA LYS A 159 -12.49 -12.85 -5.26
C LYS A 159 -12.67 -11.58 -4.41
N PRO A 160 -13.85 -11.36 -3.81
CA PRO A 160 -14.06 -10.23 -2.92
C PRO A 160 -13.28 -10.42 -1.61
N PHE A 161 -12.73 -9.34 -1.09
CA PHE A 161 -12.04 -9.32 0.20
C PHE A 161 -12.84 -8.53 1.23
N ASP A 162 -12.84 -9.01 2.47
CA ASP A 162 -13.52 -8.34 3.58
C ASP A 162 -12.56 -7.46 4.40
N PHE A 163 -12.75 -6.14 4.30
CA PHE A 163 -12.01 -5.15 5.10
C PHE A 163 -12.67 -4.80 6.44
N ASN A 164 -13.88 -5.27 6.75
CA ASN A 164 -14.59 -4.88 7.96
C ASN A 164 -13.77 -5.21 9.23
N GLY A 165 -13.58 -4.22 10.10
CA GLY A 165 -12.84 -4.34 11.36
C GLY A 165 -11.32 -4.46 11.21
N ARG A 166 -10.76 -4.19 10.02
CA ARG A 166 -9.31 -4.35 9.77
C ARG A 166 -8.55 -3.03 9.85
N ASN A 167 -7.34 -3.12 10.39
CA ASN A 167 -6.32 -2.10 10.24
C ASN A 167 -5.68 -2.26 8.86
N VAL A 168 -5.59 -1.17 8.09
CA VAL A 168 -5.05 -1.20 6.72
C VAL A 168 -4.05 -0.07 6.56
N LEU A 169 -2.88 -0.39 6.00
CA LEU A 169 -1.95 0.59 5.48
C LEU A 169 -2.30 0.83 4.01
N VAL A 170 -2.85 2.00 3.72
CA VAL A 170 -3.27 2.40 2.37
C VAL A 170 -2.25 3.36 1.77
N ARG A 171 -2.04 3.24 0.45
CA ARG A 171 -1.42 4.31 -0.34
C ARG A 171 -2.47 5.34 -0.70
N LEU A 172 -2.15 6.62 -0.59
CA LEU A 172 -3.10 7.68 -0.91
C LEU A 172 -3.00 8.04 -2.39
N ASP A 173 -4.14 8.01 -3.09
CA ASP A 173 -4.23 8.66 -4.39
C ASP A 173 -4.04 10.17 -4.23
N PRO A 174 -3.50 10.86 -5.25
CA PRO A 174 -3.30 12.31 -5.19
C PRO A 174 -4.55 13.10 -4.82
N SER A 175 -5.73 12.62 -5.24
CA SER A 175 -7.04 13.20 -4.89
C SER A 175 -7.38 13.08 -3.41
N ALA A 176 -6.92 12.03 -2.72
CA ALA A 176 -7.18 11.80 -1.30
C ALA A 176 -6.11 12.42 -0.38
N ALA A 177 -4.92 12.69 -0.91
CA ALA A 177 -3.77 13.16 -0.13
C ALA A 177 -4.00 14.51 0.60
N GLY A 178 -4.90 15.35 0.09
CA GLY A 178 -5.28 16.62 0.72
C GLY A 178 -6.52 16.53 1.62
N ALA A 179 -7.30 15.45 1.54
CA ALA A 179 -8.54 15.29 2.30
C ALA A 179 -8.28 14.85 3.76
N LEU A 180 -7.26 14.02 3.97
CA LEU A 180 -6.86 13.55 5.29
C LEU A 180 -5.91 14.55 5.94
N THR A 181 -6.46 15.46 6.74
CA THR A 181 -5.66 16.45 7.50
C THR A 181 -5.91 16.36 9.01
N ARG A 182 -7.05 15.79 9.42
CA ARG A 182 -7.46 15.68 10.82
C ARG A 182 -7.92 14.26 11.15
N GLY A 183 -7.98 13.94 12.44
CA GLY A 183 -8.69 12.77 12.93
C GLY A 183 -10.19 12.92 12.72
N GLY A 184 -10.89 11.79 12.75
CA GLY A 184 -12.34 11.73 12.52
C GLY A 184 -12.73 10.46 11.76
N THR A 185 -14.00 10.43 11.35
CA THR A 185 -14.55 9.36 10.51
C THR A 185 -14.71 9.84 9.09
N TYR A 186 -14.30 9.01 8.14
CA TYR A 186 -14.27 9.31 6.72
C TYR A 186 -14.98 8.23 5.93
N SER A 187 -15.41 8.58 4.73
CA SER A 187 -15.77 7.62 3.69
C SER A 187 -14.80 7.73 2.52
N GLY A 188 -14.56 6.63 1.82
CA GLY A 188 -13.69 6.63 0.64
C GLY A 188 -13.79 5.34 -0.15
N ILE A 189 -12.93 5.21 -1.16
CA ILE A 189 -12.85 4.01 -2.01
C ILE A 189 -11.46 3.40 -1.87
N ILE A 190 -11.40 2.14 -1.46
CA ILE A 190 -10.18 1.33 -1.57
C ILE A 190 -10.21 0.62 -2.92
N THR A 191 -9.16 0.81 -3.72
CA THR A 191 -8.89 0.05 -4.94
C THR A 191 -7.68 -0.86 -4.74
N LEU A 192 -7.81 -2.14 -5.04
CA LEU A 192 -6.68 -3.07 -5.00
C LEU A 192 -5.87 -2.99 -6.29
N ARG A 193 -4.66 -2.42 -6.23
CA ARG A 193 -3.76 -2.31 -7.40
C ARG A 193 -2.70 -3.38 -7.35
N GLN A 194 -2.50 -4.08 -8.46
CA GLN A 194 -1.50 -5.14 -8.56
C GLN A 194 -0.08 -4.57 -8.63
N SER A 195 0.83 -5.21 -7.91
CA SER A 195 2.27 -4.98 -7.94
C SER A 195 2.97 -6.34 -7.82
N GLY A 196 3.43 -6.87 -8.96
CA GLY A 196 3.87 -8.28 -9.04
C GLY A 196 2.73 -9.23 -8.66
N ASP A 197 3.01 -10.15 -7.72
CA ASP A 197 2.04 -11.14 -7.21
C ASP A 197 1.26 -10.65 -5.99
N THR A 198 1.36 -9.35 -5.68
CA THR A 198 0.69 -8.75 -4.54
C THR A 198 -0.28 -7.67 -4.97
N LEU A 199 -1.29 -7.42 -4.14
CA LEU A 199 -2.23 -6.34 -4.27
C LEU A 199 -1.99 -5.33 -3.17
N VAL A 200 -1.87 -4.06 -3.56
CA VAL A 200 -1.66 -2.94 -2.65
C VAL A 200 -2.96 -2.16 -2.53
N PRO A 201 -3.48 -1.90 -1.32
CA PRO A 201 -4.64 -1.03 -1.12
C PRO A 201 -4.30 0.44 -1.44
N TRP A 202 -5.06 1.04 -2.36
CA TRP A 202 -5.02 2.47 -2.65
C TRP A 202 -6.32 3.13 -2.21
N LEU A 203 -6.23 4.22 -1.46
CA LEU A 203 -7.37 4.98 -0.99
C LEU A 203 -7.55 6.24 -1.84
N GLY A 204 -8.72 6.36 -2.45
CA GLY A 204 -9.18 7.50 -3.24
C GLY A 204 -10.55 8.00 -2.77
N ASP A 205 -11.02 9.07 -3.40
CA ASP A 205 -12.38 9.62 -3.24
C ASP A 205 -12.82 9.83 -1.79
N VAL A 206 -11.90 10.37 -0.98
CA VAL A 206 -12.12 10.57 0.46
C VAL A 206 -13.01 11.77 0.72
N GLY A 207 -14.08 11.56 1.49
CA GLY A 207 -14.95 12.60 2.04
C GLY A 207 -15.14 12.43 3.55
N SER A 208 -15.50 13.51 4.24
CA SER A 208 -15.88 13.45 5.65
C SER A 208 -17.13 12.58 5.84
N GLY A 209 -17.09 11.63 6.78
CA GLY A 209 -18.27 10.88 7.19
C GLY A 209 -19.24 11.83 7.90
N LEU A 210 -20.49 11.86 7.43
CA LEU A 210 -21.59 12.63 8.01
C LEU A 210 -21.92 12.15 9.43
#